data_AF-A0A7C9AD16-F1
#
_entry.id   AF-A0A7C9AD16-F1
#
_cell.length_a   1.000
_cell.length_b   1.000
_cell.length_c   1.000
_cell.angle_alpha   90.00
_cell.angle_beta   90.00
_cell.angle_gamma   90.00
#
_symmetry.space_group_name_H-M   'P 1'
#
loop_
_entity.id
_entity.type
_entity.pdbx_description
1 polymer ?
#
loop_
_entity_poly.entity_id
_entity_poly.type
_entity_poly.pdbx_seq_one_letter_code
_entity_poly.pdbx_strand_id
1 'polypeptide(L)'
;LNLISFSSAAILCDLSDRKALLQIAKDLSITDWDPKTTPDCCAVWFGVGCDTNGRVTSLIYNLYGTQVQVPQRLPASLGGLPFLETLNIHGNLTGTIPDSIVNLVKLQNLQLGLGLGGPIP
;
A
#
# COMPACT_ATOMS: atom_id res chain seq x y z
N LEU A 1 -31.20 -26.76 11.94
CA LEU A 1 -29.74 -26.47 11.95
C LEU A 1 -29.34 -26.06 10.54
N ASN A 2 -29.22 -24.76 10.28
CA ASN A 2 -28.73 -24.25 9.00
C ASN A 2 -27.21 -24.28 9.02
N LEU A 3 -26.64 -25.29 8.36
CA LEU A 3 -25.21 -25.37 8.10
C LEU A 3 -24.91 -24.43 6.93
N ILE A 4 -24.45 -23.21 7.24
CA ILE A 4 -23.88 -22.32 6.24
C ILE A 4 -22.52 -22.91 5.88
N SER A 5 -22.43 -23.46 4.67
CA SER A 5 -21.20 -23.87 4.03
C SER A 5 -20.28 -22.66 3.88
N PHE A 6 -19.25 -22.55 4.71
CA PHE A 6 -18.11 -21.66 4.44
C PHE A 6 -17.26 -22.31 3.35
N SER A 7 -17.55 -21.95 2.11
CA SER A 7 -16.76 -22.29 0.92
C SER A 7 -15.36 -21.71 1.06
N SER A 8 -14.34 -22.60 1.09
CA SER A 8 -12.89 -22.39 0.93
C SER A 8 -12.26 -21.19 1.65
N ALA A 9 -11.22 -21.40 2.46
CA ALA A 9 -10.37 -20.32 2.94
C ALA A 9 -9.87 -19.49 1.73
N ALA A 10 -10.53 -18.36 1.46
CA ALA A 10 -10.08 -17.41 0.46
C ALA A 10 -8.67 -16.99 0.87
N ILE A 11 -7.71 -17.05 -0.06
CA ILE A 11 -6.40 -16.44 0.13
C ILE A 11 -6.67 -14.95 0.29
N LEU A 12 -6.76 -14.53 1.54
CA LEU A 12 -7.12 -13.18 1.93
C LEU A 12 -5.82 -12.39 2.04
N CYS A 13 -5.88 -11.12 1.66
CA CYS A 13 -4.92 -10.12 2.07
C CYS A 13 -4.47 -10.33 3.52
N ASP A 14 -3.15 -10.47 3.72
CA ASP A 14 -2.58 -10.65 5.05
C ASP A 14 -3.02 -9.51 5.98
N LEU A 15 -3.36 -9.84 7.23
CA LEU A 15 -3.92 -8.87 8.17
C LEU A 15 -2.94 -7.73 8.50
N SER A 16 -1.64 -8.03 8.52
CA SER A 16 -0.60 -7.02 8.77
C SER A 16 -0.43 -6.09 7.57
N ASP A 17 -0.42 -6.65 6.36
CA ASP A 17 -0.34 -5.87 5.13
C ASP A 17 -1.60 -5.00 4.95
N ARG A 18 -2.80 -5.54 5.21
CA ARG A 18 -4.06 -4.79 5.20
C ARG A 18 -4.03 -3.61 6.17
N LYS A 19 -3.51 -3.81 7.38
CA LYS A 19 -3.40 -2.74 8.39
C LYS A 19 -2.44 -1.64 7.92
N ALA A 20 -1.31 -2.01 7.32
CA ALA A 20 -0.37 -1.06 6.73
C ALA A 20 -1.01 -0.26 5.58
N LEU A 21 -1.69 -0.93 4.64
CA LEU A 21 -2.38 -0.29 3.53
C LEU A 21 -3.48 0.68 4.00
N LEU A 22 -4.26 0.35 5.02
CA LEU A 22 -5.28 1.26 5.56
C LEU A 22 -4.67 2.51 6.18
N GLN A 23 -3.51 2.39 6.81
CA GLN A 23 -2.79 3.55 7.33
C GLN A 23 -2.19 4.39 6.19
N ILE A 24 -1.61 3.74 5.17
CA ILE A 24 -1.15 4.41 3.94
C ILE A 24 -2.31 5.18 3.28
N ALA A 25 -3.48 4.55 3.16
CA ALA A 25 -4.63 5.18 2.54
C ALA A 25 -5.10 6.43 3.28
N LYS A 26 -5.12 6.37 4.61
CA LYS A 26 -5.44 7.53 5.44
C LYS A 26 -4.42 8.66 5.25
N ASP A 27 -3.13 8.33 5.26
CA ASP A 27 -2.06 9.33 5.21
C ASP A 27 -1.90 9.95 3.83
N LEU A 28 -2.22 9.19 2.76
CA LEU A 28 -2.16 9.62 1.36
C LEU A 28 -3.51 10.04 0.77
N SER A 29 -4.57 10.06 1.58
CA SER A 29 -5.95 10.37 1.14
C SER A 29 -6.46 9.48 -0.01
N ILE A 30 -6.08 8.20 -0.01
CA ILE A 30 -6.57 7.18 -0.96
C ILE A 30 -7.95 6.72 -0.47
N THR A 31 -8.98 6.83 -1.32
CA THR A 31 -10.38 6.59 -0.92
C THR A 31 -10.99 5.33 -1.53
N ASP A 32 -10.36 4.76 -2.54
CA ASP A 32 -10.81 3.56 -3.25
C ASP A 32 -10.41 2.24 -2.56
N TRP A 33 -9.54 2.31 -1.56
CA TRP A 33 -9.22 1.18 -0.67
C TRP A 33 -10.21 1.11 0.49
N ASP A 34 -11.43 0.61 0.21
CA ASP A 34 -12.49 0.50 1.21
C ASP A 34 -12.72 -0.96 1.67
N PRO A 35 -12.32 -1.32 2.90
CA PRO A 35 -12.49 -2.67 3.44
C PRO A 35 -13.95 -3.08 3.66
N LYS A 36 -14.91 -2.13 3.66
CA LYS A 36 -16.34 -2.44 3.86
C LYS A 36 -16.96 -2.96 2.57
N THR A 37 -16.61 -2.34 1.45
CA THR A 37 -17.10 -2.75 0.12
C THR A 37 -16.24 -3.87 -0.46
N THR A 38 -14.94 -3.86 -0.18
CA THR A 38 -13.96 -4.80 -0.73
C THR A 38 -13.05 -5.32 0.38
N PRO A 39 -13.45 -6.39 1.10
CA PRO A 39 -12.73 -6.86 2.28
C PRO A 39 -11.32 -7.40 2.00
N ASP A 40 -11.07 -7.85 0.77
CA ASP A 40 -9.79 -8.39 0.33
C ASP A 40 -9.01 -7.35 -0.50
N CYS A 41 -7.91 -6.85 0.06
CA CYS A 41 -7.06 -5.88 -0.62
C CYS A 41 -6.41 -6.45 -1.89
N CYS A 42 -6.20 -7.77 -1.96
CA CYS A 42 -5.51 -8.42 -3.06
C CYS A 42 -6.41 -8.67 -4.27
N ALA A 43 -7.73 -8.49 -4.13
CA ALA A 43 -8.68 -8.76 -5.19
C ALA A 43 -8.89 -7.55 -6.11
N VAL A 44 -9.14 -6.37 -5.54
CA VAL A 44 -9.70 -5.22 -6.29
C VAL A 44 -9.17 -3.86 -5.87
N TRP A 45 -8.33 -3.75 -4.83
CA TRP A 45 -7.76 -2.45 -4.48
C TRP A 45 -6.82 -1.98 -5.57
N PHE A 46 -7.14 -0.83 -6.17
CA PHE A 46 -6.38 -0.31 -7.27
C PHE A 46 -4.92 -0.09 -6.87
N GLY A 47 -4.00 -0.55 -7.72
CA GLY A 47 -2.57 -0.41 -7.50
C GLY A 47 -1.95 -1.40 -6.52
N VAL A 48 -2.74 -2.26 -5.87
CA VAL A 48 -2.24 -3.30 -4.95
C VAL A 48 -2.08 -4.61 -5.71
N GLY A 49 -0.88 -5.17 -5.68
CA GLY A 49 -0.58 -6.52 -6.17
C GLY A 49 -0.09 -7.40 -5.03
N CYS A 50 -0.51 -8.67 -5.04
CA CYS A 50 -0.15 -9.65 -4.01
C CYS A 50 0.45 -10.94 -4.60
N ASP A 51 1.23 -11.66 -3.79
CA ASP A 51 1.65 -13.03 -4.08
C ASP A 51 0.56 -14.06 -3.76
N THR A 52 0.86 -15.34 -4.01
CA THR A 52 -0.06 -16.46 -3.74
C THR A 52 -0.33 -16.71 -2.25
N ASN A 53 0.40 -16.05 -1.35
CA ASN A 53 0.21 -16.13 0.10
C ASN A 53 -0.61 -14.94 0.65
N GLY A 54 -1.11 -14.06 -0.23
CA GLY A 54 -1.84 -12.87 0.17
C GLY A 54 -0.93 -11.75 0.71
N ARG A 55 0.38 -11.82 0.44
CA ARG A 55 1.34 -10.77 0.80
C ARG A 55 1.41 -9.71 -0.27
N VAL A 56 1.42 -8.44 0.10
CA VAL A 56 1.52 -7.32 -0.83
C VAL A 56 2.95 -7.25 -1.39
N THR A 57 3.07 -7.42 -2.70
CA THR A 57 4.35 -7.40 -3.44
C THR A 57 4.48 -6.20 -4.36
N SER A 58 3.38 -5.54 -4.70
CA SER A 58 3.40 -4.35 -5.55
C SER A 58 2.45 -3.30 -5.03
N LEU A 59 2.91 -2.05 -4.97
CA LEU A 59 2.11 -0.88 -4.68
C LEU A 59 2.42 0.20 -5.73
N ILE A 60 1.47 0.41 -6.66
CA ILE A 60 1.60 1.34 -7.77
C ILE A 60 0.41 2.30 -7.75
N TYR A 61 0.62 3.55 -7.33
CA TYR A 61 -0.47 4.52 -7.16
C TYR A 61 -0.10 5.91 -7.68
N ASN A 62 -1.04 6.57 -8.35
CA ASN A 62 -0.89 7.93 -8.85
C ASN A 62 -1.82 8.89 -8.10
N LEU A 63 -1.23 9.71 -7.24
CA LEU A 63 -1.94 10.69 -6.39
C LEU A 63 -2.36 11.96 -7.15
N TYR A 64 -1.96 12.14 -8.42
CA TYR A 64 -2.41 13.30 -9.20
C TYR A 64 -3.89 13.24 -9.59
N GLY A 65 -4.55 12.09 -9.46
CA GLY A 65 -5.98 11.91 -9.75
C GLY A 65 -6.93 12.34 -8.62
N THR A 66 -6.41 12.58 -7.41
CA THR A 66 -7.22 12.78 -6.20
C THR A 66 -7.28 14.26 -5.79
N GLN A 67 -8.10 15.07 -6.47
CA GLN A 67 -8.40 16.49 -6.12
C GLN A 67 -7.14 17.37 -5.94
N VAL A 68 -7.30 18.60 -5.43
CA VAL A 68 -6.25 19.65 -5.30
C VAL A 68 -4.89 19.03 -4.94
N GLN A 69 -3.81 19.39 -5.65
CA GLN A 69 -2.47 18.82 -5.49
C GLN A 69 -1.83 19.22 -4.14
N VAL A 70 -2.38 18.69 -3.05
CA VAL A 70 -1.89 18.91 -1.70
C VAL A 70 -0.54 18.20 -1.57
N PRO A 71 0.49 18.86 -1.01
CA PRO A 71 1.73 18.19 -0.64
C PRO A 71 1.46 16.99 0.27
N GLN A 72 1.93 15.83 -0.14
CA GLN A 72 1.80 14.55 0.57
C GLN A 72 3.18 14.14 1.11
N ARG A 73 3.23 13.38 2.20
CA ARG A 73 4.47 12.80 2.74
C ARG A 73 4.38 11.28 2.66
N LEU A 74 5.50 10.62 2.37
CA LEU A 74 5.54 9.16 2.40
C LEU A 74 5.30 8.68 3.85
N PRO A 75 4.29 7.83 4.09
CA PRO A 75 3.96 7.41 5.43
C PRO A 75 4.90 6.30 5.90
N ALA A 76 5.27 6.32 7.19
CA ALA A 76 6.15 5.31 7.76
C ALA A 76 5.53 3.90 7.75
N SER A 77 4.21 3.80 7.61
CA SER A 77 3.48 2.54 7.43
C SER A 77 3.87 1.77 6.18
N LEU A 78 4.54 2.38 5.21
CA LEU A 78 5.16 1.67 4.08
C LEU A 78 6.08 0.54 4.56
N GLY A 79 6.87 0.77 5.61
CA GLY A 79 7.73 -0.26 6.22
C GLY A 79 6.99 -1.43 6.86
N GLY A 80 5.65 -1.39 6.91
CA GLY A 80 4.80 -2.51 7.30
C GLY A 80 4.52 -3.52 6.18
N LEU A 81 5.09 -3.33 4.98
CA LEU A 81 4.93 -4.21 3.81
C LEU A 81 6.25 -4.93 3.45
N PRO A 82 6.80 -5.82 4.30
CA PRO A 82 8.16 -6.34 4.12
C PRO A 82 8.36 -7.23 2.88
N PHE A 83 7.27 -7.60 2.19
CA PHE A 83 7.27 -8.42 0.98
C PHE A 83 7.18 -7.57 -0.29
N LEU A 84 7.12 -6.24 -0.17
CA LEU A 84 7.00 -5.33 -1.30
C LEU A 84 8.26 -5.41 -2.18
N GLU A 85 8.06 -5.74 -3.46
CA GLU A 85 9.08 -5.82 -4.49
C GLU A 85 9.07 -4.57 -5.37
N THR A 86 7.89 -3.98 -5.57
CA THR A 86 7.69 -2.75 -6.35
C THR A 86 6.94 -1.70 -5.55
N LEU A 87 7.58 -0.55 -5.34
CA LEU A 87 6.97 0.65 -4.78
C LEU A 87 7.03 1.76 -5.83
N ASN A 88 5.86 2.17 -6.30
CA ASN A 88 5.71 3.21 -7.29
C ASN A 88 4.62 4.20 -6.87
N ILE A 89 5.01 5.33 -6.28
CA ILE A 89 4.05 6.36 -5.85
C ILE A 89 4.43 7.68 -6.50
N HIS A 90 3.54 8.16 -7.38
CA HIS A 90 3.66 9.46 -8.04
C HIS A 90 2.65 10.44 -7.47
N GLY A 91 3.05 11.70 -7.34
CA GLY A 91 2.23 12.77 -6.78
C GLY A 91 3.05 13.97 -6.36
N ASN A 92 2.40 14.94 -5.71
CA ASN A 92 3.08 16.07 -5.06
C ASN A 92 3.73 15.63 -3.73
N LEU A 93 4.65 14.68 -3.80
CA LEU A 93 5.36 14.15 -2.63
C LEU A 93 6.42 15.16 -2.16
N THR A 94 6.48 15.39 -0.86
CA THR A 94 7.43 16.31 -0.21
C THR A 94 8.03 15.68 1.05
N GLY A 95 9.07 16.30 1.60
CA GLY A 95 9.74 15.80 2.81
C GLY A 95 10.81 14.75 2.49
N THR A 96 10.99 13.79 3.39
CA THR A 96 12.05 12.76 3.30
C THR A 96 11.47 11.38 3.03
N ILE A 97 12.33 10.46 2.58
CA ILE A 97 12.02 9.03 2.60
C ILE A 97 12.01 8.59 4.09
N PRO A 98 10.95 7.93 4.58
CA PRO A 98 10.90 7.50 5.98
C PRO A 98 11.91 6.37 6.23
N ASP A 99 12.58 6.39 7.39
CA ASP A 99 13.57 5.37 7.75
C ASP A 99 13.01 3.94 7.71
N SER A 100 11.70 3.78 7.91
CA SER A 100 11.03 2.47 7.82
C SER A 100 11.10 1.85 6.43
N ILE A 101 11.52 2.57 5.39
CA ILE A 101 11.77 2.02 4.05
C ILE A 101 12.79 0.88 4.09
N VAL A 102 13.72 0.87 5.07
CA VAL A 102 14.71 -0.20 5.24
C VAL A 102 14.08 -1.56 5.57
N ASN A 103 12.83 -1.57 6.04
CA ASN A 103 12.08 -2.80 6.31
C ASN A 103 11.55 -3.46 5.03
N LEU A 104 11.60 -2.77 3.88
CA LEU A 104 11.22 -3.31 2.58
C LEU A 104 12.34 -4.19 2.01
N VAL A 105 12.66 -5.27 2.73
CA VAL A 105 13.83 -6.12 2.45
C VAL A 105 13.77 -6.86 1.11
N LYS A 106 12.59 -6.90 0.46
CA LYS A 106 12.38 -7.47 -0.87
C LYS A 106 12.33 -6.44 -2.00
N LEU A 107 12.48 -5.15 -1.70
CA LEU A 107 12.28 -4.08 -2.68
C LEU A 107 13.33 -4.14 -3.78
N GLN A 108 12.86 -4.16 -5.02
CA GLN A 108 13.71 -4.19 -6.23
C GLN A 108 13.47 -2.96 -7.09
N ASN A 109 12.23 -2.47 -7.13
CA ASN A 109 11.83 -1.34 -7.95
C ASN A 109 11.26 -0.23 -7.06
N LEU A 110 12.01 0.88 -6.96
CA LEU A 110 11.59 2.07 -6.24
C LEU A 110 11.44 3.23 -7.22
N GLN A 111 10.22 3.73 -7.37
CA GLN A 111 9.89 4.93 -8.14
C GLN A 111 9.06 5.88 -7.28
N LEU A 112 9.59 7.07 -7.03
CA LEU A 112 8.96 8.09 -6.21
C LEU A 112 8.96 9.44 -6.95
N GLY A 113 8.01 10.32 -6.60
CA GLY A 113 7.93 11.66 -7.15
C GLY A 113 9.13 12.57 -6.84
N LEU A 114 9.25 13.68 -7.59
CA LEU A 114 10.45 14.54 -7.64
C LEU A 114 10.62 15.52 -6.46
N GLY A 115 9.67 15.62 -5.53
CA GLY A 115 9.71 16.60 -4.43
C GLY A 115 10.33 16.10 -3.12
N LEU A 116 10.91 14.90 -3.12
CA LEU A 116 11.59 14.31 -1.96
C LEU A 116 13.04 14.80 -1.84
N GLY A 117 13.49 15.03 -0.61
CA GLY A 117 14.86 15.41 -0.30
C GLY A 117 15.33 14.80 1.02
N GLY A 118 16.45 15.29 1.54
CA GLY A 118 17.07 14.78 2.76
C GLY A 118 17.96 13.55 2.53
N PRO A 119 18.41 12.89 3.60
CA PRO A 119 19.27 11.71 3.50
C PRO A 119 18.53 10.53 2.87
N ILE A 120 19.29 9.67 2.20
CA ILE A 120 18.82 8.33 1.83
C ILE A 120 18.95 7.46 3.09
N PRO A 121 17.85 6.87 3.60
CA PRO A 121 17.89 6.00 4.79
C PRO A 121 18.70 4.72 4.63
#